data_AF-A0A2E0GT92-F1
#
_entry.id   AF-A0A2E0GT92-F1
#
_cell.length_a   1.000
_cell.length_b   1.000
_cell.length_c   1.000
_cell.angle_alpha   90.00
_cell.angle_beta   90.00
_cell.angle_gamma   90.00
#
_symmetry.space_group_name_H-M   'P 1'
#
loop_
_entity.id
_entity.type
_entity.pdbx_description
1 polymer ?
#
loop_
_entity_poly.entity_id
_entity_poly.type
_entity_poly.pdbx_seq_one_letter_code
_entity_poly.pdbx_strand_id
1 'polypeptide(L)'
;MSKTIFDRDQHSVTTFEESADNFTLTRFQDAEPIVNNNKKEFNSGVNNPTHSSLGRKVASIPLTVWENWMKETKGLIQKDPTLLAKYLNDPDNKYFRTHNSVV
;
A
#
# COMPACT_ATOMS: atom_id res chain seq x y z
N MET A 1 -13.57 19.97 -18.29
CA MET A 1 -12.25 19.80 -17.65
C MET A 1 -11.62 18.57 -18.27
N SER A 2 -10.51 18.73 -19.01
CA SER A 2 -9.83 17.60 -19.66
C SER A 2 -8.83 16.97 -18.69
N LYS A 3 -8.94 15.65 -18.46
CA LYS A 3 -7.91 14.87 -17.77
C LYS A 3 -6.83 14.50 -18.78
N THR A 4 -5.58 14.84 -18.46
CA THR A 4 -4.43 14.46 -19.28
C THR A 4 -3.52 13.54 -18.48
N ILE A 5 -2.96 12.52 -19.11
CA ILE A 5 -2.01 11.62 -18.46
C ILE A 5 -0.72 12.41 -18.20
N PHE A 6 -0.33 12.53 -16.94
CA PHE A 6 0.92 13.11 -16.51
C PHE A 6 2.05 12.08 -16.53
N ASP A 7 1.77 10.89 -15.97
CA ASP A 7 2.72 9.79 -15.84
C ASP A 7 2.01 8.44 -15.89
N ARG A 8 2.71 7.40 -16.37
CA ARG A 8 2.21 6.03 -16.42
C ARG A 8 3.34 5.05 -16.13
N ASP A 9 3.22 4.33 -15.03
CA ASP A 9 4.08 3.22 -14.68
C ASP A 9 3.38 1.87 -14.98
N GLN A 10 4.04 0.74 -14.68
CA GLN A 10 3.52 -0.59 -14.95
C GLN A 10 2.20 -0.90 -14.21
N HIS A 11 1.95 -0.23 -13.09
CA HIS A 11 0.87 -0.53 -12.14
C HIS A 11 -0.01 0.68 -11.78
N SER A 12 0.33 1.89 -12.21
CA SER A 12 -0.36 3.12 -11.84
C SER A 12 -0.33 4.16 -12.96
N VAL A 13 -1.35 5.01 -12.97
CA VAL A 13 -1.51 6.13 -13.89
C VAL A 13 -1.72 7.39 -13.07
N THR A 14 -0.93 8.42 -13.33
CA THR A 14 -1.13 9.75 -12.76
C THR A 14 -1.74 10.65 -13.82
N THR A 15 -2.88 11.27 -13.51
CA THR A 15 -3.54 12.26 -14.37
C THR A 15 -3.38 13.65 -13.78
N PHE A 16 -3.20 14.65 -14.63
CA PHE A 16 -3.27 16.05 -14.26
C PHE A 16 -4.57 16.69 -14.77
N GLU A 17 -5.12 17.58 -13.94
CA GLU A 17 -6.22 18.48 -14.27
C GLU A 17 -5.80 19.91 -13.92
N GLU A 18 -5.94 20.82 -14.87
CA GLU A 18 -5.67 22.24 -14.69
C GLU A 18 -7.00 23.00 -14.62
N SER A 19 -7.11 23.88 -13.62
CA SER A 19 -8.17 24.87 -13.44
C SER A 19 -7.53 26.25 -13.32
N ALA A 20 -8.31 27.31 -13.51
CA ALA A 20 -7.80 28.69 -13.60
C ALA A 20 -6.79 29.08 -12.51
N ASP A 21 -6.97 28.59 -11.28
CA ASP A 21 -6.10 28.93 -10.13
C ASP A 21 -5.38 27.72 -9.50
N ASN A 22 -5.64 26.49 -9.97
CA ASN A 22 -5.15 25.28 -9.31
C ASN A 22 -4.83 24.17 -10.30
N PHE A 23 -3.81 23.38 -9.99
CA PHE A 23 -3.54 22.11 -10.65
C PHE A 23 -3.76 20.96 -9.67
N THR A 24 -4.38 19.87 -10.15
CA THR A 24 -4.61 18.67 -9.36
C THR A 24 -3.92 17.48 -10.01
N LEU A 25 -3.10 16.76 -9.23
CA LEU A 25 -2.51 15.48 -9.63
C LEU A 25 -3.24 14.35 -8.92
N THR A 26 -3.80 13.43 -9.69
CA THR A 26 -4.48 12.24 -9.17
C THR A 26 -3.74 10.99 -9.63
N ARG A 27 -3.26 10.17 -8.68
CA ARG A 27 -2.64 8.88 -8.96
C ARG A 27 -3.63 7.75 -8.72
N PHE A 28 -3.80 6.90 -9.71
CA PHE A 28 -4.63 5.71 -9.67
C PHE A 28 -3.78 4.46 -9.80
N GLN A 29 -4.00 3.47 -8.95
CA GLN A 29 -3.37 2.14 -9.01
C GLN A 29 -4.46 1.07 -8.90
N ASP A 30 -4.36 0.06 -9.75
CA ASP A 30 -5.16 -1.16 -9.58
C ASP A 30 -4.57 -2.01 -8.44
N ALA A 31 -5.33 -2.15 -7.35
CA ALA A 31 -4.92 -2.88 -6.16
C ALA A 31 -5.28 -4.38 -6.23
N GLU A 32 -6.13 -4.81 -7.16
CA GLU A 32 -6.64 -6.17 -7.22
C GLU A 32 -5.52 -7.23 -7.33
N PRO A 33 -4.48 -7.07 -8.18
CA PRO A 33 -3.41 -8.05 -8.29
C PRO A 33 -2.64 -8.24 -6.97
N ILE A 34 -2.42 -7.14 -6.23
CA ILE A 34 -1.68 -7.14 -4.96
C ILE A 34 -2.50 -7.87 -3.89
N VAL A 35 -3.78 -7.51 -3.74
CA VAL A 35 -4.68 -8.12 -2.75
C VAL A 35 -4.89 -9.61 -3.05
N ASN A 36 -5.07 -9.97 -4.32
CA ASN A 36 -5.20 -11.38 -4.72
C ASN A 36 -3.94 -12.18 -4.42
N ASN A 37 -2.76 -11.61 -4.66
CA ASN A 37 -1.50 -12.27 -4.32
C ASN A 37 -1.30 -12.39 -2.80
N ASN A 38 -1.63 -11.35 -2.02
CA ASN A 38 -1.58 -11.40 -0.55
C ASN A 38 -2.44 -12.53 0.01
N LYS A 39 -3.67 -12.68 -0.49
CA LYS A 39 -4.57 -13.76 -0.11
C LYS A 39 -3.96 -15.14 -0.40
N LYS A 40 -3.31 -15.32 -1.56
CA LYS A 40 -2.62 -16.57 -1.91
C LYS A 40 -1.47 -16.85 -0.94
N GLU A 41 -0.61 -15.87 -0.68
CA GLU A 41 0.52 -16.01 0.22
C GLU A 41 0.10 -16.29 1.67
N PHE A 42 -0.94 -15.60 2.14
CA PHE A 42 -1.51 -15.80 3.47
C PHE A 42 -2.04 -17.23 3.63
N ASN A 43 -2.80 -17.72 2.65
CA ASN A 43 -3.40 -19.05 2.69
C ASN A 43 -2.36 -20.16 2.50
N SER A 44 -1.30 -19.94 1.71
CA SER A 44 -0.26 -20.94 1.49
C SER A 44 0.70 -21.08 2.68
N GLY A 45 0.76 -20.07 3.56
CA GLY A 45 1.72 -20.04 4.66
C GLY A 45 3.17 -19.91 4.20
N VAL A 46 3.40 -19.46 2.96
CA VAL A 46 4.76 -19.30 2.39
C VAL A 46 5.66 -18.40 3.23
N ASN A 47 5.05 -17.46 3.97
CA ASN A 47 5.74 -16.52 4.86
C ASN A 47 5.91 -17.04 6.30
N ASN A 48 5.48 -18.27 6.64
CA ASN A 48 5.59 -18.81 7.99
C ASN A 48 7.04 -19.03 8.48
N PRO A 49 8.02 -19.47 7.64
CA PRO A 49 9.39 -19.68 8.11
C PRO A 49 10.03 -18.41 8.70
N THR A 50 10.63 -18.53 9.88
CA THR A 50 11.34 -17.45 10.59
C THR A 50 12.81 -17.29 10.15
N HIS A 51 13.36 -18.27 9.45
CA HIS A 51 14.81 -18.41 9.23
C HIS A 51 15.35 -17.61 8.03
N SER A 52 14.58 -16.67 7.51
CA SER A 52 15.02 -15.76 6.44
C SER A 52 15.94 -14.68 7.00
N SER A 53 17.07 -14.42 6.34
CA SER A 53 17.99 -13.33 6.68
C SER A 53 17.37 -11.94 6.55
N LEU A 54 16.29 -11.82 5.77
CA LEU A 54 15.52 -10.58 5.57
C LEU A 54 14.31 -10.49 6.51
N GLY A 55 14.17 -11.44 7.43
CA GLY A 55 12.98 -11.58 8.26
C GLY A 55 11.77 -12.09 7.46
N ARG A 56 10.59 -11.94 8.05
CA ARG A 56 9.32 -12.42 7.50
C ARG A 56 8.58 -11.29 6.79
N LYS A 57 8.05 -11.56 5.60
CA LYS A 57 7.05 -10.69 4.96
C LYS A 57 5.70 -10.81 5.69
N VAL A 58 5.27 -9.73 6.33
CA VAL A 58 4.01 -9.68 7.10
C VAL A 58 2.84 -9.04 6.36
N ALA A 59 3.13 -8.20 5.36
CA ALA A 59 2.14 -7.51 4.56
C ALA A 59 2.73 -7.08 3.20
N SER A 60 1.85 -6.80 2.24
CA SER A 60 2.16 -6.05 1.02
C SER A 60 1.04 -5.05 0.79
N ILE A 61 1.39 -3.76 0.70
CA ILE A 61 0.43 -2.66 0.68
C ILE A 61 0.49 -2.00 -0.71
N PRO A 62 -0.65 -1.73 -1.36
CA PRO A 62 -0.67 -0.91 -2.57
C PRO A 62 0.02 0.45 -2.33
N LEU A 63 0.82 0.90 -3.29
CA LEU A 63 1.63 2.11 -3.16
C LEU A 63 0.77 3.34 -2.89
N THR A 64 -0.40 3.46 -3.52
CA THR A 64 -1.33 4.58 -3.30
C THR A 64 -1.87 4.61 -1.87
N VAL A 65 -2.15 3.44 -1.28
CA VAL A 65 -2.58 3.32 0.13
C VAL A 65 -1.43 3.71 1.06
N TRP A 66 -0.22 3.22 0.79
CA TRP A 66 0.97 3.59 1.55
C TRP A 66 1.26 5.09 1.51
N GLU A 67 1.17 5.71 0.34
CA GLU A 67 1.31 7.16 0.15
C GLU A 67 0.28 7.95 0.97
N ASN A 68 -0.96 7.47 1.07
CA ASN A 68 -1.99 8.09 1.90
C ASN A 68 -1.64 8.00 3.39
N TRP A 69 -1.23 6.84 3.88
CA TRP A 69 -0.80 6.69 5.28
C TRP A 69 0.41 7.56 5.62
N MET A 70 1.37 7.69 4.68
CA MET A 70 2.51 8.59 4.85
C MET A 70 2.05 10.05 4.96
N LYS A 71 1.10 10.49 4.14
CA LYS A 71 0.55 11.86 4.20
C LYS A 71 -0.18 12.11 5.53
N GLU A 72 -1.07 11.19 5.92
CA GLU A 72 -1.85 11.28 7.16
C GLU A 72 -0.97 11.35 8.40
N THR A 73 0.09 10.54 8.42
CA THR A 73 1.01 10.45 9.57
C THR A 73 2.21 11.37 9.46
N LYS A 74 2.31 12.22 8.43
CA LYS A 74 3.49 13.06 8.13
C LYS A 74 4.80 12.25 8.13
N GLY A 75 4.74 11.02 7.61
CA GLY A 75 5.87 10.11 7.49
C GLY A 75 6.24 9.35 8.77
N LEU A 76 5.55 9.55 9.90
CA LEU A 76 5.86 8.84 11.15
C LEU A 76 5.68 7.32 11.01
N ILE A 77 4.75 6.87 10.17
CA ILE A 77 4.49 5.44 9.94
C ILE A 77 5.71 4.65 9.42
N GLN A 78 6.70 5.33 8.83
CA GLN A 78 7.96 4.70 8.39
C GLN A 78 8.92 4.38 9.54
N LYS A 79 8.81 5.12 10.65
CA LYS A 79 9.78 5.11 11.74
C LYS A 79 9.22 4.48 13.01
N ASP A 80 7.91 4.55 13.21
CA ASP A 80 7.23 4.00 14.37
C ASP A 80 6.60 2.63 14.04
N PRO A 81 7.23 1.52 14.47
CA PRO A 81 6.70 0.19 14.22
C PRO A 81 5.35 -0.05 14.92
N THR A 82 5.08 0.62 16.04
CA THR A 82 3.82 0.50 16.79
C THR A 82 2.68 1.15 16.01
N LEU A 83 2.96 2.29 15.38
CA LEU A 83 1.99 2.97 14.51
C LEU A 83 1.69 2.13 13.27
N LEU A 84 2.73 1.59 12.61
CA LEU A 84 2.55 0.69 11.48
C LEU A 84 1.73 -0.54 11.85
N ALA A 85 2.03 -1.16 12.99
CA ALA A 85 1.27 -2.28 13.54
C ALA A 85 -0.21 -1.93 13.72
N LYS A 86 -0.51 -0.74 14.28
CA LYS A 86 -1.89 -0.27 14.44
C LYS A 86 -2.65 -0.21 13.12
N TYR A 87 -2.04 0.34 12.06
CA TYR A 87 -2.68 0.40 10.74
C TYR A 87 -2.87 -1.00 10.12
N LEU A 88 -1.88 -1.88 10.25
CA LEU A 88 -1.95 -3.25 9.73
C LEU A 88 -2.94 -4.17 10.48
N ASN A 89 -3.25 -3.84 11.73
CA ASN A 89 -4.18 -4.58 12.58
C ASN A 89 -5.62 -4.04 12.46
N ASP A 90 -5.85 -2.95 11.73
CA ASP A 90 -7.19 -2.46 11.43
C ASP A 90 -7.97 -3.49 10.58
N PRO A 91 -9.22 -3.85 10.94
CA PRO A 91 -10.06 -4.76 10.17
C PRO A 91 -10.21 -4.40 8.68
N ASP A 92 -10.19 -3.11 8.35
CA ASP A 92 -10.30 -2.61 6.98
C ASP A 92 -9.01 -2.85 6.17
N ASN A 93 -7.89 -3.09 6.84
CA ASN A 93 -6.58 -3.29 6.23
C ASN A 93 -6.14 -4.77 6.23
N LYS A 94 -6.98 -5.68 6.72
CA LYS A 94 -6.66 -7.13 6.82
C LYS A 94 -6.22 -7.76 5.49
N TYR A 95 -6.68 -7.22 4.37
CA TYR A 95 -6.37 -7.71 3.01
C TYR A 95 -4.93 -7.44 2.58
N PHE A 96 -4.23 -6.54 3.29
CA PHE A 96 -2.81 -6.27 3.05
C PHE A 96 -1.90 -7.29 3.75
N ARG A 97 -2.42 -8.06 4.70
CA ARG A 97 -1.65 -9.04 5.46
C ARG A 97 -1.30 -10.24 4.59
N THR A 98 -0.05 -10.69 4.70
CA THR A 98 0.45 -11.92 4.07
C THR A 98 0.84 -12.97 5.11
N HIS A 99 0.68 -12.66 6.41
CA HIS A 99 0.93 -13.54 7.54
C HIS A 99 0.13 -13.09 8.78
N ASN A 100 -0.14 -14.04 9.69
CA ASN A 100 -0.91 -13.85 10.93
C ASN A 100 -0.08 -13.32 12.14
N SER A 101 1.08 -12.72 11.89
CA SER A 101 1.92 -12.20 12.99
C SER A 101 1.17 -11.07 13.68
N VAL A 102 1.03 -11.16 15.00
CA VAL A 102 0.75 -9.98 15.81
C VAL A 102 1.99 -9.11 15.72
N VAL A 103 1.84 -7.96 15.06
CA VAL A 103 2.86 -6.90 15.00
C VAL A 103 2.56 -5.91 16.11
#